data_AF-A0A920BLQ1-F1
#
_entry.id   AF-A0A920BLQ1-F1
#
_cell.length_a   1.000
_cell.length_b   1.000
_cell.length_c   1.000
_cell.angle_alpha   90.00
_cell.angle_beta   90.00
_cell.angle_gamma   90.00
#
_symmetry.space_group_name_H-M   'P 1'
#
loop_
_entity.id
_entity.type
_entity.pdbx_description
1 polymer ?
#
loop_
_entity_poly.entity_id
_entity_poly.type
_entity_poly.pdbx_seq_one_letter_code
_entity_poly.pdbx_strand_id
1 'polypeptide(L)'
;MCCECPDWCIYIEGHKELAPPRREGGKPRQVNALDRFDIDYSLCMFCGICVEVCPFDALFWTPEYEFSELKLADLLHDKERLGEWMETVPDFEEYEDGSEQKVRKVPR
;
A
#
# COMPACT_ATOMS: atom_id res chain seq x y z
N MET A 1 -10.61 0.72 2.44
CA MET A 1 -11.13 1.57 1.35
C MET A 1 -9.97 2.11 0.51
N CYS A 2 -8.97 1.28 0.18
CA CYS A 2 -7.96 1.59 -0.85
C CYS A 2 -8.34 0.91 -2.19
N CYS A 3 -9.62 0.51 -2.33
CA CYS A 3 -10.17 -0.22 -3.48
C CYS A 3 -10.86 0.70 -4.49
N GLU A 4 -10.60 2.00 -4.46
CA GLU A 4 -11.21 2.96 -5.40
C GLU A 4 -10.36 3.11 -6.65
N CYS A 5 -9.97 1.96 -7.24
CA CYS A 5 -9.31 1.93 -8.53
C CYS A 5 -10.39 1.97 -9.63
N PRO A 6 -10.31 2.85 -10.64
CA PRO A 6 -11.27 2.87 -11.74
C PRO A 6 -11.23 1.61 -12.62
N ASP A 7 -10.05 0.99 -12.73
CA ASP A 7 -9.82 -0.21 -13.57
C ASP A 7 -10.00 -1.53 -12.81
N TRP A 8 -10.27 -1.47 -11.50
CA TRP A 8 -10.36 -2.63 -10.61
C TRP A 8 -9.10 -3.53 -10.62
N CYS A 9 -7.91 -2.93 -10.74
CA CYS A 9 -6.65 -3.67 -10.80
C CYS A 9 -6.08 -4.13 -9.44
N ILE A 10 -6.76 -3.83 -8.32
CA ILE A 10 -6.26 -4.16 -6.97
C ILE A 10 -7.12 -5.26 -6.35
N TYR A 11 -6.48 -6.36 -5.96
CA TYR A 11 -7.10 -7.48 -5.24
C TYR A 11 -6.75 -7.41 -3.76
N ILE A 12 -7.76 -7.31 -2.89
CA ILE A 12 -7.57 -7.25 -1.44
C ILE A 12 -8.47 -8.29 -0.77
N GLU A 13 -7.86 -9.21 -0.02
CA GLU A 13 -8.57 -10.17 0.83
C GLU A 13 -8.02 -10.09 2.25
N GLY A 14 -8.90 -10.22 3.24
CA GLY A 14 -8.50 -10.16 4.64
C GLY A 14 -9.60 -10.67 5.56
N HIS A 15 -9.18 -11.10 6.74
CA HIS A 15 -10.06 -11.61 7.78
C HIS A 15 -9.85 -10.88 9.10
N LYS A 16 -10.72 -11.15 10.07
CA LYS A 16 -10.61 -10.59 11.41
C LYS A 16 -10.07 -11.63 12.37
N GLU A 17 -9.03 -11.26 13.11
CA GLU A 17 -8.44 -12.11 14.14
C GLU A 17 -8.35 -11.35 15.48
N LEU A 18 -8.12 -12.11 16.56
CA LEU A 18 -7.96 -11.54 17.90
C LEU A 18 -6.48 -11.36 18.20
N ALA A 19 -6.04 -10.10 18.27
CA ALA A 19 -4.71 -9.75 18.72
C ALA A 19 -4.65 -9.68 20.26
N PRO A 20 -3.49 -9.98 20.86
CA PRO A 20 -3.28 -9.84 22.29
C PRO A 20 -3.52 -8.39 22.74
N PRO A 21 -3.89 -8.20 24.02
CA PRO A 21 -4.11 -6.87 24.56
C PRO A 21 -2.83 -6.04 24.52
N ARG A 22 -2.95 -4.73 24.24
CA ARG A 22 -1.80 -3.79 24.23
C ARG A 22 -1.14 -3.63 25.60
N ARG A 23 -1.86 -3.96 26.68
CA ARG A 23 -1.39 -3.88 28.07
C ARG A 23 -1.70 -5.20 28.75
N GLU A 24 -0.80 -5.62 29.64
CA GLU A 24 -0.97 -6.83 30.44
C GLU A 24 -2.30 -6.77 31.21
N GLY A 25 -3.09 -7.84 31.16
CA GLY A 25 -4.43 -7.92 31.76
C GLY A 25 -5.57 -7.26 30.96
N GLY A 26 -5.31 -6.71 29.77
CA GLY A 26 -6.35 -6.15 28.90
C GLY A 26 -7.20 -7.21 28.17
N LYS A 27 -8.30 -6.78 27.55
CA LYS A 27 -9.13 -7.64 26.69
C LYS A 27 -8.48 -7.85 25.31
N PRO A 28 -8.60 -9.04 24.70
CA PRO A 28 -8.21 -9.26 23.31
C PRO A 28 -8.93 -8.28 22.39
N ARG A 29 -8.24 -7.82 21.35
CA ARG A 29 -8.76 -6.81 20.43
C ARG A 29 -8.92 -7.42 19.05
N GLN A 30 -10.01 -7.11 18.37
CA GLN A 30 -10.19 -7.51 16.99
C GLN A 30 -9.29 -6.65 16.09
N VAL A 31 -8.51 -7.30 15.22
CA VAL A 31 -7.67 -6.66 14.20
C VAL A 31 -8.01 -7.24 12.83
N ASN A 32 -7.74 -6.49 11.78
CA ASN A 32 -7.82 -7.00 10.42
C ASN A 32 -6.45 -7.57 10.04
N ALA A 33 -6.44 -8.84 9.67
CA ALA A 33 -5.30 -9.49 9.03
C ALA A 33 -5.48 -9.42 7.51
N LEU A 34 -4.40 -9.11 6.81
CA LEU A 34 -4.38 -9.00 5.35
C LEU A 34 -3.89 -10.34 4.78
N ASP A 35 -4.76 -11.03 4.05
CA ASP A 35 -4.48 -12.35 3.48
C ASP A 35 -3.90 -12.21 2.07
N ARG A 36 -4.42 -11.26 1.29
CA ARG A 36 -4.01 -11.03 -0.10
C ARG A 36 -3.96 -9.55 -0.40
N PHE A 37 -2.91 -9.13 -1.09
CA PHE A 37 -2.79 -7.78 -1.63
C PHE A 37 -1.98 -7.85 -2.92
N ASP A 38 -2.68 -7.82 -4.05
CA ASP A 38 -2.06 -7.90 -5.36
C ASP A 38 -2.49 -6.71 -6.22
N ILE A 39 -1.58 -6.26 -7.09
CA ILE A 39 -1.85 -5.25 -8.10
C ILE A 39 -1.57 -5.86 -9.48
N ASP A 40 -2.56 -5.81 -10.36
CA ASP A 40 -2.42 -6.20 -11.76
C ASP A 40 -1.96 -5.01 -12.60
N TYR A 41 -0.67 -4.97 -12.92
CA TYR A 41 -0.10 -3.92 -13.75
C TYR A 41 -0.48 -4.05 -15.24
N SER A 42 -1.08 -5.16 -15.66
CA SER A 42 -1.65 -5.27 -17.00
C SER A 42 -2.96 -4.50 -17.16
N LEU A 43 -3.65 -4.20 -16.04
CA LEU A 43 -4.90 -3.44 -16.00
C LEU A 43 -4.70 -2.01 -15.47
N CYS A 44 -3.68 -1.79 -14.64
CA CYS A 44 -3.43 -0.48 -14.03
C CYS A 44 -3.15 0.61 -15.07
N MET A 45 -3.90 1.72 -15.03
CA MET A 45 -3.65 2.89 -15.88
C MET A 45 -2.74 3.96 -15.25
N PHE A 46 -2.16 3.68 -14.08
CA PHE A 46 -1.27 4.59 -13.34
C PHE A 46 -1.89 5.96 -12.98
N CYS A 47 -3.19 5.99 -12.68
CA CYS A 47 -3.91 7.24 -12.39
C CYS A 47 -3.63 7.85 -10.99
N GLY A 48 -3.04 7.08 -10.06
CA GLY A 48 -2.68 7.57 -8.71
C GLY A 48 -3.82 7.69 -7.70
N ILE A 49 -5.08 7.46 -8.11
CA ILE A 49 -6.26 7.57 -7.23
C ILE A 49 -6.11 6.68 -5.99
N CYS A 50 -5.62 5.44 -6.15
CA CYS A 50 -5.43 4.52 -5.03
C CYS A 50 -4.44 5.04 -3.97
N VAL A 51 -3.44 5.83 -4.35
CA VAL A 51 -2.47 6.47 -3.43
C VAL A 51 -3.13 7.64 -2.70
N GLU A 52 -3.88 8.48 -3.42
CA GLU A 52 -4.50 9.68 -2.85
C GLU A 52 -5.62 9.37 -1.85
N VAL A 53 -6.47 8.38 -2.17
CA VAL A 53 -7.66 8.05 -1.38
C VAL A 53 -7.38 7.11 -0.21
N CYS A 54 -6.20 6.48 -0.14
CA CYS A 54 -5.94 5.46 0.86
C CYS A 54 -5.91 6.08 2.27
N PRO A 55 -6.86 5.73 3.17
CA PRO A 55 -7.01 6.41 4.46
C PRO A 55 -5.92 6.08 5.49
N PHE A 56 -5.06 5.11 5.17
CA PHE A 56 -3.98 4.64 6.03
C PHE A 56 -2.61 5.00 5.49
N ASP A 57 -2.54 5.71 4.36
CA ASP A 57 -1.28 6.03 3.68
C ASP A 57 -0.42 4.77 3.50
N ALA A 58 -1.04 3.70 2.97
CA ALA A 58 -0.37 2.41 2.82
C ALA A 58 0.21 2.19 1.41
N LEU A 59 -0.08 3.08 0.45
CA LEU A 59 0.36 2.99 -0.94
C LEU A 59 1.11 4.26 -1.32
N PHE A 60 2.19 4.09 -2.07
CA PHE A 60 3.10 5.15 -2.47
C PHE A 60 3.61 4.91 -3.89
N TRP A 61 4.09 5.97 -4.51
CA TRP A 61 4.83 5.87 -5.76
C TRP A 61 6.29 5.48 -5.48
N THR A 62 6.74 4.45 -6.19
CA THR A 62 8.16 4.08 -6.27
C THR A 62 8.77 4.70 -7.54
N PRO A 63 10.07 5.01 -7.55
CA PRO A 63 10.79 5.37 -8.77
C PRO A 63 11.04 4.16 -9.70
N GLU A 64 10.66 2.93 -9.32
CA GLU A 64 10.78 1.77 -10.19
C GLU A 64 9.83 1.85 -11.40
N TYR A 65 10.38 1.85 -12.61
CA TYR A 65 9.62 1.84 -13.87
C TYR A 65 10.02 0.70 -14.83
N GLU A 66 11.15 0.03 -14.58
CA GLU A 66 11.70 -1.02 -15.45
C GLU A 66 11.26 -2.43 -15.00
N PHE A 67 9.96 -2.67 -14.92
CA PHE A 67 9.39 -3.96 -14.50
C PHE A 67 8.64 -4.69 -15.62
N SER A 68 9.04 -4.45 -16.87
CA SER A 68 8.45 -5.09 -18.04
C SER A 68 8.65 -6.61 -18.01
N GLU A 69 7.60 -7.35 -18.32
CA GLU A 69 7.60 -8.82 -18.30
C GLU A 69 7.21 -9.43 -19.64
N LEU A 70 7.64 -10.67 -19.87
CA LEU A 70 7.36 -11.40 -21.11
C LEU A 70 5.96 -12.04 -21.14
N LYS A 71 5.38 -12.32 -19.96
CA LYS A 71 4.05 -12.91 -19.85
C LYS A 71 3.14 -11.99 -19.06
N LEU A 72 1.88 -11.95 -19.48
CA LEU A 72 0.85 -11.15 -18.80
C LEU A 72 0.68 -11.53 -17.33
N ALA A 73 0.77 -12.84 -17.03
CA ALA A 73 0.64 -13.34 -15.66
C ALA A 73 1.75 -12.84 -14.71
N ASP A 74 2.91 -12.48 -15.26
CA ASP A 74 4.04 -11.99 -14.49
C ASP A 74 3.88 -10.49 -14.13
N LEU A 75 2.87 -9.79 -14.70
CA LEU A 75 2.50 -8.42 -14.32
C LEU A 75 1.52 -8.34 -13.14
N LEU A 76 1.08 -9.49 -12.62
CA LEU A 76 0.34 -9.55 -11.35
C LEU A 76 1.37 -9.58 -10.22
N HIS A 77 1.52 -8.47 -9.51
CA HIS A 77 2.48 -8.36 -8.42
C HIS A 77 1.76 -8.57 -7.09
N ASP A 78 2.23 -9.54 -6.33
CA ASP A 78 1.75 -9.80 -4.98
C ASP A 78 2.41 -8.85 -3.95
N LYS A 79 1.96 -8.97 -2.70
CA LYS A 79 2.45 -8.16 -1.58
C LYS A 79 3.96 -8.25 -1.40
N GLU A 80 4.54 -9.43 -1.62
CA GLU A 80 5.97 -9.68 -1.42
C GLU A 80 6.77 -8.93 -2.47
N ARG A 81 6.40 -9.07 -3.75
CA ARG A 81 7.03 -8.37 -4.86
C ARG A 81 6.88 -6.85 -4.78
N LEU A 82 5.70 -6.37 -4.38
CA LEU A 82 5.49 -4.94 -4.12
C LEU A 82 6.35 -4.43 -2.94
N GLY A 83 6.61 -5.29 -1.96
CA GLY A 83 7.46 -4.99 -0.81
C GLY A 83 8.92 -4.76 -1.17
N GLU A 84 9.42 -5.37 -2.25
CA GLU A 84 10.79 -5.16 -2.74
C GLU A 84 11.02 -3.70 -3.15
N TRP A 85 10.00 -3.03 -3.67
CA TRP A 85 10.08 -1.63 -4.09
C TRP A 85 9.92 -0.63 -2.95
N MET A 86 9.54 -1.07 -1.75
CA MET A 86 9.42 -0.19 -0.59
C MET A 86 10.76 0.43 -0.20
N GLU A 87 11.88 -0.22 -0.49
CA GLU A 87 13.22 0.31 -0.20
C GLU A 87 13.57 1.54 -1.05
N THR A 88 12.95 1.68 -2.22
CA THR A 88 13.25 2.74 -3.18
C THR A 88 12.24 3.89 -3.15
N VAL A 89 11.12 3.72 -2.44
CA VAL A 89 10.17 4.81 -2.17
C VAL A 89 10.91 5.94 -1.43
N PRO A 90 10.95 7.17 -1.99
CA PRO A 90 11.63 8.27 -1.35
C PRO A 90 11.00 8.60 -0.01
N ASP A 91 11.83 8.90 0.98
CA ASP A 91 11.37 9.62 2.16
C ASP A 91 10.85 10.99 1.69
N PHE A 92 9.65 11.38 2.12
CA PHE A 92 9.07 12.67 1.75
C PHE A 92 10.05 13.80 2.11
N GLU A 93 10.34 14.68 1.15
CA GLU A 93 11.23 15.83 1.35
C GLU A 93 10.73 16.75 2.47
N GLU A 94 11.68 17.33 3.22
CA GLU A 94 11.36 18.36 4.21
C GLU A 94 10.75 19.58 3.51
N TYR A 95 9.66 20.10 4.06
CA TYR A 95 8.97 21.23 3.50
C TYR A 95 9.81 22.53 3.63
N GLU A 96 9.72 23.48 2.69
CA GLU A 96 10.33 24.82 2.82
C GLU A 96 9.75 25.57 4.05
N ASP A 97 10.27 26.69 4.54
CA ASP A 97 9.60 27.34 5.69
C ASP A 97 8.28 28.02 5.25
N GLY A 98 7.10 27.47 5.60
CA GLY A 98 5.79 28.15 5.45
C GLY A 98 4.53 27.43 4.90
N SER A 99 4.44 26.09 4.78
CA SER A 99 3.20 25.39 4.36
C SER A 99 2.52 24.77 5.54
N GLU A 100 1.21 24.65 5.35
CA GLU A 100 0.28 24.06 6.27
C GLU A 100 0.09 22.54 6.07
N GLN A 101 0.86 21.88 5.19
CA GLN A 101 0.67 20.44 4.95
C GLN A 101 1.43 19.57 5.96
N LYS A 102 0.68 18.71 6.66
CA LYS A 102 1.20 17.79 7.67
C LYS A 102 2.03 16.69 7.00
N VAL A 103 3.25 16.48 7.49
CA VAL A 103 4.17 15.42 7.06
C VAL A 103 3.48 14.05 7.14
N ARG A 104 3.38 13.37 5.99
CA ARG A 104 3.08 11.93 5.93
C ARG A 104 4.41 11.20 6.17
N LYS A 105 4.60 10.56 7.32
CA LYS A 105 5.78 9.72 7.56
C LYS A 105 5.49 8.31 7.07
N VAL A 106 6.27 7.81 6.12
CA VAL A 106 6.27 6.38 5.80
C VAL A 106 6.94 5.64 6.97
N PRO A 107 6.33 4.58 7.52
CA PRO A 107 7.03 3.70 8.44
C PRO A 107 8.06 2.90 7.64
N ARG A 108 9.34 3.12 7.93
CA ARG A 108 10.42 2.22 7.51
C ARG A 108 10.45 0.97 8.38
#